data_AF-A0A7S1FTE9-F1
#
_entry.id   AF-A0A7S1FTE9-F1
#
_cell.length_a   1.000
_cell.length_b   1.000
_cell.length_c   1.000
_cell.angle_alpha   90.00
_cell.angle_beta   90.00
_cell.angle_gamma   90.00
#
_symmetry.space_group_name_H-M   'P 1'
#
loop_
_entity.id
_entity.type
_entity.pdbx_description
1 polymer ?
#
loop_
_entity_poly.entity_id
_entity_poly.type
_entity_poly.pdbx_seq_one_letter_code
_entity_poly.pdbx_strand_id
1 'polypeptide(L)'
;GDRTRPYGLVLGADVGYYHPLLRPLLDAVDACTCPRDGLAVVVGTAIRQGQWDLWKAMRDGAYNPRMDVREGPWDGRTEMVLYDLVEERLVYGPNVDGDGIGIVRTVVTEDPIAVLLYGRGDGREIVDSLVRNEKVASDEDEKNQMISF
;
A
#
# COMPACT_ATOMS: atom_id res chain seq x y z
N GLY A 1 -7.66 14.32 26.02
CA GLY A 1 -7.10 13.70 24.81
C GLY A 1 -6.94 12.24 25.11
N ASP A 2 -7.67 11.38 24.41
CA ASP A 2 -7.58 9.94 24.61
C ASP A 2 -6.17 9.46 24.21
N ARG A 3 -5.43 8.90 25.17
CA ARG A 3 -4.02 8.50 25.05
C ARG A 3 -3.85 7.12 24.39
N THR A 4 -4.90 6.56 23.81
CA THR A 4 -4.94 5.18 23.33
C THR A 4 -4.30 4.98 21.95
N ARG A 5 -4.06 6.05 21.20
CA ARG A 5 -3.50 5.99 19.84
C ARG A 5 -2.27 6.90 19.70
N PRO A 6 -1.05 6.34 19.68
CA PRO A 6 0.14 7.10 20.02
C PRO A 6 0.87 7.76 18.84
N TYR A 7 0.59 7.39 17.57
CA TYR A 7 1.47 7.77 16.45
C TYR A 7 0.78 8.69 15.43
N GLY A 8 1.47 9.80 15.10
CA GLY A 8 1.09 10.67 13.98
C GLY A 8 1.39 10.06 12.61
N LEU A 9 2.29 9.07 12.54
CA LEU A 9 2.62 8.34 11.31
C LEU A 9 2.74 6.85 11.58
N VAL A 10 2.06 6.02 10.78
CA VAL A 10 2.18 4.56 10.76
C VAL A 10 2.66 4.14 9.37
N LEU A 11 3.75 3.37 9.30
CA LEU A 11 4.33 2.90 8.04
C LEU A 11 4.29 1.36 7.98
N GLY A 12 3.90 0.82 6.84
CA GLY A 12 4.02 -0.59 6.50
C GLY A 12 4.60 -0.73 5.09
N ALA A 13 5.51 -1.68 4.90
CA ALA A 13 6.09 -1.99 3.59
C ALA A 13 6.11 -3.51 3.43
N ASP A 14 5.61 -3.97 2.28
CA ASP A 14 5.40 -5.39 1.98
C ASP A 14 4.63 -6.13 3.09
N VAL A 15 3.49 -5.56 3.48
CA VAL A 15 2.55 -6.15 4.46
C VAL A 15 1.20 -6.44 3.79
N GLY A 16 0.31 -7.16 4.48
CA GLY A 16 -1.06 -7.36 3.99
C GLY A 16 -1.23 -8.43 2.91
N TYR A 17 -0.22 -9.26 2.66
CA TYR A 17 -0.28 -10.34 1.66
C TYR A 17 -0.85 -11.66 2.19
N TYR A 18 -1.04 -11.79 3.51
CA TYR A 18 -1.72 -12.94 4.12
C TYR A 18 -3.17 -12.60 4.48
N HIS A 19 -4.11 -13.17 3.73
CA HIS A 19 -5.55 -12.93 3.92
C HIS A 19 -6.02 -13.11 5.39
N PRO A 20 -5.61 -14.15 6.15
CA PRO A 20 -6.01 -14.30 7.56
C PRO A 20 -5.52 -13.18 8.50
N LEU A 21 -4.49 -12.44 8.09
CA LEU A 21 -3.89 -11.36 8.88
C LEU A 21 -4.42 -9.97 8.50
N LEU A 22 -5.29 -9.87 7.48
CA LEU A 22 -5.85 -8.58 7.05
C LEU A 22 -6.62 -7.89 8.17
N ARG A 23 -7.48 -8.62 8.90
CA ARG A 23 -8.23 -8.02 10.01
C ARG A 23 -7.33 -7.59 11.17
N PRO A 24 -6.42 -8.43 11.69
CA PRO A 24 -5.44 -7.99 12.68
C PRO A 24 -4.61 -6.77 12.24
N LEU A 25 -4.25 -6.69 10.95
CA LEU A 25 -3.51 -5.55 10.41
C LEU A 25 -4.36 -4.27 10.41
N LEU A 26 -5.62 -4.34 9.99
CA LEU A 26 -6.57 -3.23 10.07
C LEU A 26 -6.76 -2.75 11.51
N ASP A 27 -6.98 -3.67 12.45
CA ASP A 27 -7.12 -3.37 13.88
C ASP A 27 -5.85 -2.67 14.42
N ALA A 28 -4.66 -3.13 14.02
CA ALA A 28 -3.39 -2.53 14.45
C ALA A 28 -3.17 -1.14 13.86
N VAL A 29 -3.45 -0.93 12.56
CA VAL A 29 -3.34 0.39 11.93
C VAL A 29 -4.31 1.36 12.57
N ASP A 30 -5.57 0.97 12.80
CA ASP A 30 -6.56 1.83 13.46
C ASP A 30 -6.11 2.19 14.88
N ALA A 31 -5.71 1.20 15.70
CA ALA A 31 -5.28 1.42 17.08
C ALA A 31 -4.03 2.32 17.18
N CYS A 32 -3.12 2.24 16.21
CA CYS A 32 -1.86 3.00 16.22
C CYS A 32 -2.00 4.43 15.71
N THR A 33 -2.93 4.68 14.77
CA THR A 33 -3.04 5.96 14.06
C THR A 33 -3.76 7.01 14.92
N CYS A 34 -3.12 8.16 15.13
CA CYS A 34 -3.68 9.28 15.89
C CYS A 34 -5.03 9.74 15.30
N PRO A 35 -6.11 9.86 16.11
CA PRO A 35 -7.42 10.30 15.63
C PRO A 35 -7.46 11.73 15.11
N ARG A 36 -6.55 12.59 15.58
CA ARG A 36 -6.58 14.03 15.30
C ARG A 36 -5.89 14.39 13.99
N ASP A 37 -4.75 13.77 13.72
CA ASP A 37 -3.82 14.18 12.65
C ASP A 37 -3.00 13.00 12.11
N GLY A 38 -3.42 11.76 12.40
CA GLY A 38 -2.68 10.58 12.03
C GLY A 38 -2.72 10.29 10.53
N LEU A 39 -1.57 9.87 10.01
CA LEU A 39 -1.38 9.34 8.66
C LEU A 39 -0.91 7.88 8.76
N ALA A 40 -1.48 7.00 7.96
CA ALA A 40 -0.97 5.66 7.72
C ALA A 40 -0.61 5.49 6.24
N VAL A 41 0.54 4.87 5.99
CA VAL A 41 1.04 4.55 4.65
C VAL A 41 1.41 3.08 4.60
N VAL A 42 0.82 2.36 3.65
CA VAL A 42 1.11 0.95 3.41
C VAL A 42 1.53 0.76 1.96
N VAL A 43 2.78 0.37 1.76
CA VAL A 43 3.37 0.14 0.44
C VAL A 43 3.44 -1.36 0.14
N GLY A 44 3.01 -1.75 -1.05
CA GLY A 44 3.09 -3.13 -1.52
C GLY A 44 3.03 -3.20 -3.04
N THR A 45 3.14 -4.41 -3.60
CA THR A 45 2.98 -4.60 -5.04
C THR A 45 1.51 -4.50 -5.43
N ALA A 46 1.18 -3.75 -6.48
CA ALA A 46 -0.20 -3.57 -6.96
C ALA A 46 -0.81 -4.87 -7.51
N ILE A 47 -0.02 -5.89 -7.82
CA ILE A 47 -0.56 -7.21 -8.23
C ILE A 47 -1.10 -8.03 -7.05
N ARG A 48 -0.83 -7.67 -5.78
CA ARG A 48 -1.27 -8.51 -4.66
C ARG A 48 -2.71 -8.20 -4.27
N GLN A 49 -3.59 -9.20 -4.37
CA GLN A 49 -4.99 -9.12 -3.93
C GLN A 49 -5.14 -8.55 -2.52
N GLY A 50 -4.27 -8.95 -1.58
CA GLY A 50 -4.33 -8.48 -0.20
C GLY A 50 -4.18 -6.96 -0.05
N GLN A 51 -3.44 -6.30 -0.94
CA GLN A 51 -3.31 -4.84 -0.96
C GLN A 51 -4.63 -4.17 -1.35
N TRP A 52 -5.31 -4.71 -2.37
CA TRP A 52 -6.64 -4.26 -2.79
C TRP A 52 -7.70 -4.53 -1.74
N ASP A 53 -7.62 -5.68 -1.06
CA ASP A 53 -8.54 -6.01 0.02
C ASP A 53 -8.38 -5.07 1.21
N LEU A 54 -7.15 -4.66 1.56
CA LEU A 54 -6.91 -3.62 2.58
C LEU A 54 -7.53 -2.29 2.18
N TRP A 55 -7.26 -1.83 0.96
CA TRP A 55 -7.79 -0.57 0.45
C TRP A 55 -9.32 -0.56 0.48
N LYS A 56 -9.98 -1.60 -0.03
CA LYS A 56 -11.45 -1.74 0.01
C LYS A 56 -11.99 -1.80 1.43
N ALA A 57 -11.35 -2.55 2.32
CA ALA A 57 -11.80 -2.65 3.70
C ALA A 57 -11.79 -1.29 4.41
N MET A 58 -10.78 -0.45 4.14
CA MET A 58 -10.70 0.90 4.68
C MET A 58 -11.67 1.87 3.97
N ARG A 59 -11.81 1.77 2.65
CA ARG A 59 -12.64 2.68 1.81
C ARG A 59 -14.14 2.42 1.93
N ASP A 60 -14.54 1.16 1.90
CA ASP A 60 -15.95 0.74 1.78
C ASP A 60 -16.48 0.10 3.08
N GLY A 61 -15.57 -0.19 4.02
CA GLY A 61 -15.86 -1.01 5.18
C GLY A 61 -15.73 -2.49 4.91
N ALA A 62 -15.63 -3.28 5.98
CA ALA A 62 -15.45 -4.72 5.91
C ALA A 62 -16.24 -5.44 6.99
N TYR A 63 -16.45 -6.74 6.78
CA TYR A 63 -17.01 -7.59 7.83
C TYR A 63 -15.97 -7.82 8.93
N ASN A 64 -16.38 -7.61 10.18
CA ASN A 64 -15.60 -7.90 11.37
C ASN A 64 -16.06 -9.24 11.97
N PRO A 65 -15.29 -10.33 11.78
CA PRO A 65 -15.68 -11.65 12.29
C PRO A 65 -15.63 -11.75 13.82
N ARG A 66 -14.92 -10.83 14.50
CA ARG A 66 -14.84 -10.83 15.98
C ARG A 66 -16.12 -10.31 16.63
N MET A 67 -16.78 -9.37 15.94
CA MET A 67 -17.96 -8.67 16.42
C MET A 67 -19.24 -9.12 15.70
N ASP A 68 -19.11 -9.96 14.66
CA ASP A 68 -20.19 -10.41 13.78
C ASP A 68 -21.01 -9.25 13.18
N VAL A 69 -20.30 -8.21 12.72
CA VAL A 69 -20.93 -7.02 12.12
C VAL A 69 -20.18 -6.56 10.88
N ARG A 70 -20.90 -5.94 9.94
CA ARG A 70 -20.28 -5.19 8.86
C ARG A 70 -20.00 -3.76 9.33
N GLU A 71 -18.72 -3.42 9.43
CA GLU A 71 -18.29 -2.05 9.73
C GLU A 71 -18.42 -1.20 8.47
N GLY A 72 -18.72 0.08 8.66
CA GLY A 72 -18.71 1.05 7.57
C GLY A 72 -17.29 1.46 7.16
N PRO A 73 -17.17 2.33 6.15
CA PRO A 73 -15.93 3.01 5.80
C PRO A 73 -15.22 3.61 7.00
N TRP A 74 -13.89 3.66 6.95
CA TRP A 74 -13.12 4.34 7.97
C TRP A 74 -13.37 5.85 7.93
N ASP A 75 -13.48 6.48 9.10
CA ASP A 75 -13.70 7.93 9.22
C ASP A 75 -12.41 8.71 8.91
N GLY A 76 -12.09 8.82 7.62
CA GLY A 76 -10.85 9.42 7.12
C GLY A 76 -10.85 9.58 5.60
N ARG A 77 -9.68 9.92 5.08
CA ARG A 77 -9.40 9.94 3.64
C ARG A 77 -8.56 8.71 3.32
N THR A 78 -9.13 7.77 2.57
CA THR A 78 -8.44 6.55 2.11
C THR A 78 -8.22 6.67 0.61
N GLU A 79 -6.98 6.57 0.16
CA GLU A 79 -6.62 6.57 -1.25
C GLU A 79 -5.53 5.54 -1.52
N MET A 80 -5.48 5.01 -2.74
CA MET A 80 -4.38 4.15 -3.17
C MET A 80 -3.75 4.73 -4.41
N VAL A 81 -2.46 5.00 -4.36
CA VAL A 81 -1.69 5.55 -5.47
C VAL A 81 -0.93 4.44 -6.17
N LEU A 82 -0.93 4.44 -7.50
CA LEU A 82 -0.30 3.43 -8.33
C LEU A 82 0.95 4.01 -9.02
N TYR A 83 2.06 3.28 -8.90
CA TYR A 83 3.34 3.62 -9.52
C TYR A 83 3.85 2.43 -10.33
N ASP A 84 4.57 2.71 -11.41
CA ASP A 84 5.36 1.70 -12.11
C ASP A 84 6.81 1.81 -11.62
N LEU A 85 7.28 0.82 -10.86
CA LEU A 85 8.68 0.78 -10.45
C LEU A 85 9.49 0.18 -11.59
N VAL A 86 10.36 1.01 -12.16
CA VAL A 86 11.34 0.57 -13.15
C VAL A 86 12.66 0.30 -12.43
N GLU A 87 13.01 -0.98 -12.27
CA GLU A 87 14.32 -1.37 -11.71
C GLU A 87 15.28 -1.71 -12.85
N GLU A 88 16.41 -1.01 -12.89
CA GLU A 88 17.53 -1.33 -13.77
C GLU A 88 18.57 -2.15 -13.01
N ARG A 89 18.63 -3.45 -13.28
CA ARG A 89 19.59 -4.36 -12.65
C ARG A 89 20.78 -4.64 -13.55
N LEU A 90 21.97 -4.29 -13.07
CA LEU A 90 23.23 -4.64 -13.70
C LEU A 90 23.60 -6.09 -13.39
N VAL A 91 23.71 -6.91 -14.43
CA VAL A 91 24.19 -8.29 -14.33
C VAL A 91 25.67 -8.32 -14.67
N TYR A 92 26.48 -8.65 -13.67
CA TYR A 92 27.92 -8.80 -13.80
C TYR A 92 28.27 -10.23 -14.18
N GLY A 93 29.24 -10.39 -15.08
CA GLY A 93 29.73 -11.69 -15.51
C GLY A 93 31.16 -11.62 -16.01
N PRO A 94 31.76 -12.78 -16.31
CA PRO A 94 33.13 -12.84 -16.83
C PRO A 94 33.21 -12.10 -18.17
N ASN A 95 34.19 -11.21 -18.31
CA ASN A 95 34.48 -10.56 -19.59
C ASN A 95 34.95 -11.62 -20.58
N VAL A 96 34.27 -11.72 -21.72
CA VAL A 96 34.62 -12.71 -22.75
C VAL A 96 35.94 -12.32 -23.47
N ASP A 97 36.32 -11.04 -23.37
CA ASP A 97 37.45 -10.43 -24.09
C ASP A 97 38.63 -10.00 -23.18
N GLY A 98 38.66 -10.36 -21.88
CA GLY A 98 39.78 -10.04 -20.99
C GLY A 98 39.62 -10.48 -19.53
N ASP A 99 40.70 -10.43 -18.75
CA ASP A 99 40.70 -10.75 -17.32
C ASP A 99 39.91 -9.70 -16.52
N GLY A 100 38.69 -10.04 -16.07
CA GLY A 100 37.89 -9.19 -15.20
C GLY A 100 36.40 -9.54 -15.15
N ILE A 101 35.69 -8.91 -14.21
CA ILE A 101 34.22 -8.93 -14.15
C ILE A 101 33.71 -7.64 -14.82
N GLY A 102 32.89 -7.78 -15.87
CA GLY A 102 32.26 -6.68 -16.59
C GLY A 102 30.73 -6.71 -16.46
N ILE A 103 30.06 -5.61 -16.84
CA ILE A 103 28.60 -5.60 -17.03
C ILE A 103 28.32 -6.38 -18.31
N VAL A 104 27.56 -7.47 -18.20
CA VAL A 104 27.26 -8.35 -19.35
C VAL A 104 25.85 -8.10 -19.87
N ARG A 105 24.93 -7.68 -18.99
CA ARG A 105 23.54 -7.40 -19.35
C ARG A 105 22.91 -6.41 -18.38
N THR A 106 22.06 -5.55 -18.90
CA THR A 106 21.08 -4.79 -18.12
C THR A 106 19.74 -5.50 -18.20
N VAL A 107 19.09 -5.72 -17.06
CA VAL A 107 17.71 -6.22 -16.98
C VAL A 107 16.85 -5.07 -16.46
N VAL A 108 15.79 -4.73 -17.19
CA VAL A 108 14.78 -3.77 -16.74
C VAL A 108 13.56 -4.58 -16.31
N THR A 109 13.12 -4.43 -15.07
CA THR A 109 11.85 -4.97 -14.57
C THR A 109 10.89 -3.82 -14.29
N GLU A 110 9.61 -4.06 -14.63
CA GLU A 110 8.51 -3.15 -14.33
C GLU A 110 7.61 -3.84 -13.30
N ASP A 111 7.68 -3.39 -12.06
CA ASP A 111 6.89 -3.92 -10.97
C ASP A 111 5.88 -2.85 -10.52
N PRO A 112 4.57 -3.08 -10.70
CA PRO A 112 3.60 -2.08 -10.31
C PRO A 112 3.49 -2.06 -8.77
N ILE A 113 3.58 -0.87 -8.20
CA ILE A 113 3.55 -0.59 -6.76
C ILE A 113 2.26 0.14 -6.42
N ALA A 114 1.66 -0.26 -5.30
CA ALA A 114 0.50 0.39 -4.71
C ALA A 114 0.89 0.99 -3.36
N VAL A 115 0.60 2.28 -3.20
CA VAL A 115 0.79 3.03 -1.96
C VAL A 115 -0.59 3.37 -1.41
N LEU A 116 -1.02 2.63 -0.40
CA LEU A 116 -2.26 2.89 0.33
C LEU A 116 -2.00 3.99 1.36
N LEU A 117 -2.75 5.08 1.25
CA LEU A 117 -2.72 6.24 2.12
C LEU A 117 -4.02 6.31 2.93
N TYR A 118 -3.90 6.53 4.23
CA TYR A 118 -5.04 6.77 5.11
C TYR A 118 -4.77 7.95 6.04
N GLY A 119 -5.61 8.98 5.99
CA GLY A 119 -5.49 10.18 6.82
C GLY A 119 -6.72 10.47 7.67
N ARG A 120 -6.52 10.83 8.95
CA ARG A 120 -7.57 11.35 9.86
C ARG A 120 -7.35 12.80 10.24
N GLY A 121 -8.45 13.52 10.46
CA GLY A 121 -8.45 14.95 10.77
C GLY A 121 -7.51 15.72 9.83
N ASP A 122 -6.48 16.36 10.37
CA ASP A 122 -5.51 17.15 9.58
C ASP A 122 -4.69 16.26 8.61
N GLY A 123 -4.54 14.98 8.92
CA GLY A 123 -3.90 14.00 8.03
C GLY A 123 -4.63 13.81 6.69
N ARG A 124 -5.91 14.23 6.59
CA ARG A 124 -6.67 14.23 5.33
C ARG A 124 -6.05 15.20 4.31
N GLU A 125 -5.61 16.38 4.76
CA GLU A 125 -5.00 17.39 3.89
C GLU A 125 -3.64 16.93 3.36
N ILE A 126 -2.92 16.14 4.16
CA ILE A 126 -1.67 15.50 3.73
C ILE A 126 -1.95 14.49 2.62
N VAL A 127 -2.97 13.64 2.78
CA VAL A 127 -3.38 12.70 1.72
C VAL A 127 -3.74 13.45 0.45
N ASP A 128 -4.57 14.51 0.52
CA ASP A 128 -4.95 15.30 -0.64
C ASP A 128 -3.75 15.95 -1.35
N SER A 129 -2.73 16.34 -0.58
CA SER A 129 -1.49 16.90 -1.11
C SER A 129 -0.63 15.83 -1.81
N LEU A 130 -0.59 14.62 -1.25
CA LEU A 130 0.17 13.49 -1.81
C LEU A 130 -0.46 12.93 -3.08
N VAL A 131 -1.78 13.00 -3.25
CA VAL A 131 -2.47 12.41 -4.42
C VAL A 131 -2.69 13.37 -5.58
N ARG A 132 -2.48 14.69 -5.39
CA ARG A 132 -2.92 15.74 -6.33
C ARG A 132 -2.50 15.53 -7.79
N ASN A 133 -1.31 14.99 -8.02
CA ASN A 133 -0.74 14.81 -9.36
C ASN A 133 -0.43 13.35 -9.66
N GLU A 134 -1.01 12.43 -8.91
CA GLU A 134 -0.68 11.02 -8.97
C GLU A 134 -1.78 10.19 -9.61
N LYS A 135 -1.44 8.99 -10.09
CA LYS A 135 -2.44 8.00 -10.53
C LYS A 135 -3.10 7.37 -9.31
N VAL A 136 -4.31 7.82 -8.98
CA VAL A 136 -5.14 7.20 -7.94
C VAL A 136 -5.87 5.98 -8.52
N ALA A 137 -5.85 4.88 -7.78
CA ALA A 137 -6.50 3.64 -8.14
C ALA A 137 -8.02 3.82 -8.30
N SER A 138 -8.53 3.32 -9.42
CA SER A 138 -9.96 3.28 -9.71
C SER A 138 -10.53 1.86 -9.60
N ASP A 139 -11.86 1.75 -9.63
CA ASP A 139 -12.53 0.44 -9.71
C ASP A 139 -12.20 -0.30 -11.03
N GLU A 140 -11.81 0.43 -12.09
CA GLU A 140 -11.33 -0.16 -13.35
C GLU A 140 -9.96 -0.82 -13.15
N ASP A 141 -9.04 -0.14 -12.45
CA ASP A 141 -7.72 -0.69 -12.13
C ASP A 141 -7.84 -1.97 -11.29
N GLU A 142 -8.79 -2.03 -10.34
CA GLU A 142 -9.06 -3.24 -9.55
C GLU A 142 -9.47 -4.42 -10.44
N LYS A 143 -10.42 -4.20 -11.37
CA LYS A 143 -10.89 -5.25 -12.27
C LYS A 143 -9.76 -5.77 -13.15
N ASN A 144 -8.90 -4.87 -13.65
CA ASN A 144 -7.79 -5.24 -14.51
C ASN A 144 -6.73 -6.09 -13.76
N GLN A 145 -6.59 -5.91 -12.44
CA GLN A 145 -5.78 -6.81 -11.61
C GLN A 145 -6.38 -8.21 -11.51
N MET A 146 -7.70 -8.32 -11.33
CA MET A 146 -8.39 -9.63 -11.20
C MET A 146 -8.45 -10.44 -12.50
N ILE A 147 -8.20 -9.83 -13.66
CA ILE A 147 -8.15 -10.52 -14.97
C ILE A 147 -6.75 -11.08 -15.27
N SER A 148 -5.72 -10.61 -14.57
CA SER A 148 -4.31 -10.98 -14.83
C SER A 148 -3.84 -12.23 -14.07
N PHE A 149 -4.77 -13.02 -13.50
CA PHE A 149 -4.52 -14.25 -12.75
C PHE A 149 -5.06 -15.50 -13.43
#